data_AF-A0A7X3R7V3-F1
#
_entry.id   AF-A0A7X3R7V3-F1
#
_cell.length_a   1.000
_cell.length_b   1.000
_cell.length_c   1.000
_cell.angle_alpha   90.00
_cell.angle_beta   90.00
_cell.angle_gamma   90.00
#
_symmetry.space_group_name_H-M   'P 1'
#
loop_
_entity.id
_entity.type
_entity.pdbx_description
1 polymer ?
#
loop_
_entity_poly.entity_id
_entity_poly.type
_entity_poly.pdbx_seq_one_letter_code
_entity_poly.pdbx_strand_id
1 'polypeptide(L)'
;MQALRRSVSMPKMAPYEGVLEGQLNILAMIIVYGCSFVARTFSSQASEMAKIIGRGLDHPGFAFVHAMSPCPTFYNTYDPWKESFMPLPDDWDTGDRIKAIDMAMEEVGDGVFHSGVFFQDVYRTYTDKLQDVYAKAYGDEQATIDALMDQYA
;
A
#
# COMPACT_ATOMS: atom_id res chain seq x y z
N MET A 1 30.64 -5.38 -5.14
CA MET A 1 30.10 -6.76 -5.10
C MET A 1 30.13 -7.30 -3.67
N GLN A 2 29.63 -6.54 -2.71
CA GLN A 2 29.63 -6.92 -1.29
C GLN A 2 28.28 -7.55 -0.98
N ALA A 3 28.31 -8.84 -0.67
CA ALA A 3 27.28 -9.63 -0.01
C ALA A 3 25.83 -9.36 -0.48
N LEU A 4 25.31 -10.26 -1.32
CA LEU A 4 23.87 -10.54 -1.34
C LEU A 4 23.41 -10.63 0.12
N ARG A 5 22.57 -9.67 0.50
CA ARG A 5 21.93 -9.54 1.81
C ARG A 5 21.21 -10.85 2.10
N ARG A 6 21.88 -11.78 2.78
CA ARG A 6 21.27 -13.03 3.22
C ARG A 6 20.07 -12.65 4.08
N SER A 7 18.88 -13.09 3.67
CA SER A 7 17.69 -13.06 4.51
C SER A 7 18.06 -13.70 5.85
N VAL A 8 18.12 -12.90 6.91
CA VAL A 8 18.53 -13.37 8.26
C VAL A 8 17.49 -14.31 8.86
N SER A 9 16.28 -14.37 8.29
CA SER A 9 15.28 -15.38 8.64
C SER A 9 15.51 -16.67 7.83
N MET A 10 15.64 -17.79 8.55
CA MET A 10 15.55 -19.13 7.98
C MET A 10 14.13 -19.66 8.15
N PRO A 11 13.24 -19.51 7.15
CA PRO A 11 11.90 -20.06 7.24
C PRO A 11 11.97 -21.59 7.18
N LYS A 12 10.98 -22.26 7.78
CA LYS A 12 10.91 -23.73 7.85
C LYS A 12 11.06 -24.42 6.49
N MET A 13 10.54 -23.82 5.42
CA MET A 13 10.58 -24.40 4.07
C MET A 13 11.90 -24.15 3.32
N ALA A 14 12.75 -23.25 3.81
CA ALA A 14 14.07 -23.00 3.23
C ALA A 14 15.19 -23.12 4.30
N PRO A 15 15.43 -24.33 4.82
CA PRO A 15 16.25 -24.54 6.01
C PRO A 15 17.77 -24.48 5.78
N TYR A 16 18.22 -24.44 4.52
CA TYR A 16 19.65 -24.51 4.20
C TYR A 16 20.25 -23.14 3.87
N GLU A 17 19.66 -22.43 2.90
CA GLU A 17 20.16 -21.14 2.40
C GLU A 17 19.15 -20.00 2.60
N GLY A 18 18.00 -20.27 3.23
CA GLY A 18 16.90 -19.31 3.33
C GLY A 18 16.26 -19.01 1.98
N VAL A 19 15.61 -17.86 1.90
CA VAL A 19 14.96 -17.35 0.69
C VAL A 19 16.05 -16.88 -0.29
N LEU A 20 16.09 -17.47 -1.49
CA LEU A 20 17.11 -17.17 -2.51
C LEU A 20 16.71 -15.98 -3.39
N GLU A 21 15.40 -15.78 -3.53
CA GLU A 21 14.80 -14.67 -4.24
C GLU A 21 14.92 -13.35 -3.46
N GLY A 22 14.97 -12.25 -4.20
CA GLY A 22 14.94 -10.92 -3.62
C GLY A 22 13.59 -10.63 -2.96
N GLN A 23 13.60 -9.82 -1.91
CA GLN A 23 12.37 -9.34 -1.27
C GLN A 23 11.65 -8.37 -2.21
N LEU A 24 10.32 -8.52 -2.29
CA LEU A 24 9.48 -7.59 -3.04
C LEU A 24 9.32 -6.28 -2.27
N ASN A 25 9.55 -5.16 -2.96
CA ASN A 25 9.20 -3.85 -2.42
C ASN A 25 7.72 -3.57 -2.67
N ILE A 26 6.89 -3.89 -1.67
CA ILE A 26 5.44 -3.75 -1.77
C ILE A 26 5.02 -2.28 -1.94
N LEU A 27 5.74 -1.32 -1.33
CA LEU A 27 5.42 0.10 -1.50
C LEU A 27 5.70 0.58 -2.92
N ALA A 28 6.90 0.33 -3.45
CA ALA A 28 7.22 0.73 -4.82
C ALA A 28 6.26 0.06 -5.82
N MET A 29 5.97 -1.23 -5.63
CA MET A 29 5.05 -1.98 -6.48
C MET A 29 3.64 -1.37 -6.50
N ILE A 30 3.07 -1.04 -5.34
CA ILE A 30 1.69 -0.55 -5.28
C ILE A 30 1.56 0.88 -5.82
N ILE A 31 2.60 1.71 -5.66
CA ILE A 31 2.66 3.04 -6.27
C ILE A 31 2.70 2.91 -7.81
N VAL A 32 3.53 2.00 -8.34
CA VAL A 32 3.61 1.73 -9.78
C VAL A 32 2.29 1.18 -10.33
N TYR A 33 1.58 0.37 -9.56
CA TYR A 33 0.25 -0.14 -9.93
C TYR A 33 -0.86 0.93 -9.93
N GLY A 34 -0.54 2.17 -9.57
CA GLY A 34 -1.47 3.29 -9.67
C GLY A 34 -2.41 3.43 -8.49
N CYS A 35 -2.02 2.92 -7.31
CA CYS A 35 -2.73 3.22 -6.07
C CYS A 35 -2.67 4.72 -5.77
N SER A 36 -3.80 5.30 -5.35
CA SER A 36 -3.96 6.74 -5.17
C SER A 36 -3.72 7.20 -3.74
N PHE A 37 -3.59 6.27 -2.78
CA PHE A 37 -3.16 6.56 -1.42
C PHE A 37 -2.29 5.41 -0.94
N VAL A 38 -1.03 5.70 -0.62
CA VAL A 38 -0.05 4.70 -0.19
C VAL A 38 0.61 5.16 1.08
N ALA A 39 0.53 4.34 2.13
CA ALA A 39 1.12 4.62 3.43
C ALA A 39 1.80 3.39 4.03
N ARG A 40 2.73 3.62 4.95
CA ARG A 40 3.35 2.57 5.76
C ARG A 40 3.25 2.92 7.24
N THR A 41 3.00 1.90 8.04
CA THR A 41 2.88 1.99 9.50
C THR A 41 3.60 0.82 10.17
N PHE A 42 3.81 0.93 11.47
CA PHE A 42 4.41 -0.11 12.29
C PHE A 42 3.49 -0.46 13.45
N SER A 43 3.34 -1.75 13.76
CA SER A 43 2.39 -2.21 14.79
C SER A 43 2.71 -1.71 16.20
N SER A 44 3.96 -1.31 16.48
CA SER A 44 4.31 -0.69 17.77
C SER A 44 3.80 0.76 17.90
N GLN A 45 3.43 1.40 16.80
CA GLN A 45 2.97 2.80 16.74
C GLN A 45 1.45 2.86 16.56
N ALA A 46 0.70 2.21 17.46
CA ALA A 46 -0.74 2.01 17.31
C ALA A 46 -1.55 3.30 17.11
N SER A 47 -1.19 4.40 17.80
CA SER A 47 -1.86 5.69 17.64
C SER A 47 -1.69 6.27 16.24
N GLU A 48 -0.47 6.23 15.70
CA GLU A 48 -0.18 6.75 14.36
C GLU A 48 -0.80 5.86 13.28
N MET A 49 -0.74 4.53 13.48
CA MET A 49 -1.39 3.56 12.62
C MET A 49 -2.90 3.83 12.51
N ALA A 50 -3.58 4.08 13.63
CA ALA A 50 -5.01 4.39 13.62
C ALA A 50 -5.33 5.67 12.83
N LYS A 51 -4.51 6.72 12.97
CA LYS A 51 -4.69 7.97 12.20
C LYS A 51 -4.50 7.75 10.70
N ILE A 52 -3.47 7.02 10.30
CA ILE A 52 -3.18 6.73 8.89
C ILE A 52 -4.28 5.87 8.28
N ILE A 53 -4.77 4.87 9.01
CA ILE A 53 -5.92 4.07 8.56
C ILE A 53 -7.15 4.95 8.40
N GLY A 54 -7.43 5.85 9.36
CA GLY A 54 -8.53 6.82 9.25
C GLY A 54 -8.42 7.68 7.98
N ARG A 55 -7.24 8.26 7.73
CA ARG A 55 -6.96 9.01 6.49
C ARG A 55 -7.17 8.17 5.23
N GLY A 56 -6.81 6.89 5.26
CA GLY A 56 -7.03 5.96 4.15
C GLY A 56 -8.51 5.63 3.92
N LEU A 57 -9.32 5.56 4.98
CA LEU A 57 -10.77 5.36 4.87
C LEU A 57 -11.48 6.59 4.28
N ASP A 58 -11.02 7.80 4.64
CA ASP A 58 -11.55 9.05 4.12
C ASP A 58 -11.11 9.34 2.67
N HIS A 59 -10.17 8.56 2.13
CA HIS A 59 -9.61 8.78 0.81
C HIS A 59 -10.59 8.37 -0.30
N PRO A 60 -10.93 9.26 -1.25
CA PRO A 60 -11.81 8.94 -2.37
C PRO A 60 -11.07 8.10 -3.43
N GLY A 61 -10.89 6.81 -3.16
CA GLY A 61 -10.22 5.89 -4.08
C GLY A 61 -9.67 4.65 -3.38
N PHE A 62 -8.77 3.95 -4.07
CA PHE A 62 -8.10 2.78 -3.50
C PHE A 62 -6.93 3.21 -2.60
N ALA A 63 -7.07 2.95 -1.30
CA ALA A 63 -6.06 3.23 -0.29
C ALA A 63 -5.35 1.95 0.16
N PHE A 64 -4.03 1.98 0.15
CA PHE A 64 -3.17 0.90 0.61
C PHE A 64 -2.33 1.34 1.81
N VAL A 65 -2.44 0.59 2.91
CA VAL A 65 -1.66 0.81 4.14
C VAL A 65 -0.83 -0.44 4.44
N HIS A 66 0.49 -0.33 4.30
CA HIS A 66 1.41 -1.38 4.67
C HIS A 66 1.69 -1.34 6.18
N ALA A 67 0.99 -2.18 6.95
CA ALA A 67 1.22 -2.33 8.39
C ALA A 67 2.29 -3.39 8.66
N MET A 68 3.52 -2.95 8.95
CA MET A 68 4.60 -3.88 9.32
C MET A 68 4.37 -4.41 10.74
N SER A 69 4.31 -5.73 10.86
CA SER A 69 4.09 -6.42 12.13
C SER A 69 5.12 -7.54 12.31
N PRO A 70 5.99 -7.47 13.33
CA PRO A 70 6.93 -8.54 13.62
C PRO A 70 6.17 -9.73 14.22
N CYS A 71 6.63 -10.94 13.94
CA CYS A 71 6.10 -12.17 14.53
C CYS A 71 7.06 -12.63 15.63
N PRO A 72 6.80 -12.33 16.91
CA PRO A 72 7.78 -12.57 17.99
C PRO A 72 8.14 -14.05 18.15
N THR A 73 7.23 -14.97 17.78
CA THR A 73 7.44 -16.42 17.91
C THR A 73 8.44 -16.98 16.89
N PHE A 74 8.37 -16.54 15.63
CA PHE A 74 9.12 -17.16 14.53
C PHE A 74 10.21 -16.26 13.97
N TYR A 75 10.07 -14.94 14.10
CA TYR A 75 11.05 -13.98 13.60
C TYR A 75 11.00 -12.71 14.45
N ASN A 76 11.68 -12.76 15.59
CA ASN A 76 11.69 -11.65 16.52
C ASN A 76 12.57 -10.50 16.00
N THR A 77 11.92 -9.56 15.32
CA THR A 77 12.52 -8.34 14.75
C THR A 77 11.97 -7.08 15.40
N TYR A 78 11.28 -7.21 16.53
CA TYR A 78 10.59 -6.09 17.17
C TYR A 78 11.55 -4.94 17.52
N ASP A 79 12.63 -5.25 18.26
CA ASP A 79 13.61 -4.25 18.70
C ASP A 79 14.36 -3.59 17.53
N PRO A 80 14.98 -4.34 16.59
CA PRO A 80 15.71 -3.72 15.49
C PRO A 80 14.78 -2.90 14.56
N TRP A 81 13.55 -3.35 14.33
CA TRP A 81 12.62 -2.56 13.52
C TRP A 81 12.17 -1.30 14.24
N LYS A 82 11.95 -1.36 15.55
CA LYS A 82 11.58 -0.18 16.32
C LYS A 82 12.64 0.92 16.26
N GLU A 83 13.92 0.56 16.20
CA GLU A 83 15.03 1.49 16.03
C GLU A 83 15.16 2.00 14.59
N SER A 84 14.83 1.16 13.60
CA SER A 84 14.86 1.50 12.18
C SER A 84 13.67 2.32 11.68
N PHE A 85 12.57 2.39 12.44
CA PHE A 85 11.35 3.09 12.02
C PHE A 85 11.42 4.58 12.32
N MET A 86 11.53 5.40 11.28
CA MET A 86 11.59 6.86 11.34
C MET A 86 10.31 7.48 10.76
N PRO A 87 9.88 8.68 11.18
CA PRO A 87 8.85 9.41 10.45
C PRO A 87 9.39 9.88 9.08
N LEU A 88 8.51 10.01 8.09
CA LEU A 88 8.84 10.74 6.86
C LEU A 88 9.27 12.20 7.18
N PRO A 89 10.08 12.85 6.33
CA PRO A 89 10.45 14.26 6.49
C PRO A 89 9.23 15.18 6.62
N ASP A 90 9.34 16.24 7.42
CA ASP A 90 8.23 17.16 7.66
C ASP A 90 7.79 17.92 6.39
N ASP A 91 8.69 18.10 5.43
CA ASP A 91 8.47 18.74 4.14
C ASP A 91 8.14 17.76 3.01
N TRP A 92 7.75 16.52 3.37
CA TRP A 92 7.43 15.47 2.40
C TRP A 92 6.24 15.85 1.51
N ASP A 93 6.48 15.87 0.19
CA ASP A 93 5.45 16.08 -0.81
C ASP A 93 4.80 14.75 -1.22
N THR A 94 3.57 14.53 -0.76
CA THR A 94 2.79 13.33 -1.09
C THR A 94 2.31 13.27 -2.54
N GLY A 95 2.38 14.38 -3.29
CA GLY A 95 1.95 14.43 -4.69
C GLY A 95 3.00 13.94 -5.70
N ASP A 96 4.26 13.81 -5.28
CA ASP A 96 5.35 13.39 -6.17
C ASP A 96 5.52 11.87 -6.16
N ARG A 97 4.95 11.23 -7.18
CA ARG A 97 5.00 9.77 -7.34
C ARG A 97 6.42 9.23 -7.49
N ILE A 98 7.29 9.94 -8.20
CA ILE A 98 8.65 9.46 -8.48
C ILE A 98 9.45 9.50 -7.20
N LYS A 99 9.38 10.60 -6.44
CA LYS A 99 10.01 10.68 -5.11
C LYS A 99 9.51 9.60 -4.16
N ALA A 100 8.20 9.29 -4.17
CA ALA A 100 7.66 8.22 -3.34
C ALA A 100 8.22 6.84 -3.70
N ILE A 101 8.43 6.57 -4.99
CA ILE A 101 9.09 5.34 -5.46
C ILE A 101 10.57 5.33 -5.05
N ASP A 102 11.28 6.43 -5.29
CA ASP A 102 12.71 6.55 -4.97
C ASP A 102 12.93 6.33 -3.47
N MET A 103 12.17 7.02 -2.61
CA MET A 103 12.20 6.82 -1.16
C MET A 103 11.92 5.36 -0.77
N ALA A 104 10.88 4.74 -1.34
CA ALA A 104 10.58 3.35 -1.04
C ALA A 104 11.72 2.40 -1.44
N MET A 105 12.46 2.71 -2.52
CA MET A 105 13.56 1.88 -3.03
C MET A 105 14.86 2.08 -2.24
N GLU A 106 15.14 3.30 -1.79
CA GLU A 106 16.32 3.64 -0.96
C GLU A 106 16.30 2.95 0.41
N GLU A 107 15.13 2.87 1.05
CA GLU A 107 14.93 2.21 2.35
C GLU A 107 15.39 0.74 2.38
N VAL A 108 15.24 0.03 1.25
CA VAL A 108 15.69 -1.36 1.12
C VAL A 108 17.21 -1.46 1.24
N GLY A 109 17.94 -0.39 0.91
CA GLY A 109 19.38 -0.24 1.02
C GLY A 109 19.86 0.09 2.44
N ASP A 110 19.23 1.04 3.12
CA ASP A 110 19.81 1.57 4.36
C ASP A 110 19.33 0.87 5.64
N GLY A 111 18.32 -0.02 5.53
CA GLY A 111 17.76 -0.72 6.68
C GLY A 111 16.94 0.19 7.60
N VAL A 112 16.57 1.37 7.11
CA VAL A 112 15.67 2.35 7.72
C VAL A 112 14.30 2.22 7.02
N PHE A 113 13.22 2.30 7.80
CA PHE A 113 11.87 2.30 7.28
C PHE A 113 11.17 3.58 7.71
N HIS A 114 10.52 4.27 6.78
CA HIS A 114 9.71 5.43 7.14
C HIS A 114 8.26 5.04 7.41
N SER A 115 7.66 5.68 8.41
CA SER A 115 6.22 5.63 8.67
C SER A 115 5.56 6.93 8.26
N GLY A 116 4.41 6.83 7.59
CA GLY A 116 3.66 7.95 7.09
C GLY A 116 2.97 7.66 5.76
N VAL A 117 2.41 8.70 5.17
CA VAL A 117 1.79 8.65 3.84
C VAL A 117 2.86 9.01 2.81
N PHE A 118 3.23 8.03 1.98
CA PHE A 118 4.27 8.19 0.96
C PHE A 118 3.72 8.91 -0.26
N PHE A 119 2.51 8.54 -0.69
CA PHE A 119 1.89 9.07 -1.88
C PHE A 119 0.39 9.25 -1.67
N GLN A 120 -0.14 10.37 -2.13
CA GLN A 120 -1.56 10.66 -2.13
C GLN A 120 -1.91 11.50 -3.36
N ASP A 121 -2.88 11.02 -4.13
CA ASP A 121 -3.44 11.68 -5.30
C ASP A 121 -4.94 11.33 -5.41
N VAL A 122 -5.71 12.13 -6.14
CA VAL A 122 -7.15 11.89 -6.32
C VAL A 122 -7.41 11.51 -7.76
N TYR A 123 -7.75 10.24 -7.97
CA TYR A 123 -8.21 9.74 -9.26
C TYR A 123 -9.71 9.54 -9.25
N ARG A 124 -10.31 9.58 -10.44
CA ARG A 124 -11.68 9.09 -10.60
C ARG A 124 -11.77 7.62 -10.25
N THR A 125 -12.68 7.28 -9.36
CA THR A 125 -12.88 5.92 -8.89
C THR A 125 -13.45 5.04 -10.00
N TYR A 126 -13.38 3.72 -9.81
CA TYR A 126 -14.05 2.79 -10.73
C TYR A 126 -15.55 3.05 -10.80
N THR A 127 -16.18 3.32 -9.65
CA THR A 127 -17.61 3.63 -9.55
C THR A 127 -17.97 4.91 -10.30
N ASP A 128 -17.16 5.98 -10.20
CA ASP A 128 -17.41 7.22 -10.94
C ASP A 128 -17.35 6.98 -12.46
N LYS A 129 -16.35 6.21 -12.91
CA LYS A 129 -16.21 5.87 -14.34
C LYS A 129 -17.37 5.01 -14.82
N LEU A 130 -17.85 4.09 -13.98
CA LEU A 130 -18.97 3.23 -14.28
C LEU A 130 -20.28 4.04 -14.39
N GLN A 131 -20.51 4.99 -13.48
CA GLN A 131 -21.66 5.88 -13.51
C GLN A 131 -21.72 6.70 -14.81
N ASP A 132 -20.59 7.21 -15.30
CA ASP A 132 -20.56 7.90 -16.60
C ASP A 132 -20.97 7.00 -17.77
N VAL A 133 -20.57 5.73 -17.73
CA VAL A 133 -20.94 4.76 -18.77
C VAL A 133 -22.44 4.50 -18.73
N TYR A 134 -23.01 4.30 -17.53
CA TYR A 134 -24.45 4.16 -17.36
C TYR A 134 -25.22 5.40 -17.83
N ALA A 135 -24.79 6.61 -17.41
CA ALA A 135 -25.42 7.86 -17.80
C ALA A 135 -25.38 8.08 -19.33
N LYS A 136 -24.30 7.67 -20.00
CA LYS A 136 -24.22 7.73 -21.48
C LYS A 136 -25.10 6.71 -22.18
N ALA A 137 -25.25 5.52 -21.61
CA ALA A 137 -26.00 4.42 -22.22
C ALA A 137 -27.52 4.55 -21.99
N TYR A 138 -27.93 5.02 -20.80
CA TYR A 138 -29.32 4.98 -20.35
C TYR A 138 -29.86 6.35 -19.90
N GLY A 139 -29.04 7.41 -19.89
CA GLY A 139 -29.46 8.71 -19.36
C GLY A 139 -29.81 8.62 -17.87
N ASP A 140 -31.00 9.10 -17.51
CA ASP A 140 -31.54 9.03 -16.15
C ASP A 140 -32.43 7.80 -15.91
N GLU A 141 -32.61 6.91 -16.91
CA GLU A 141 -33.43 5.71 -16.75
C GLU A 141 -32.73 4.66 -15.87
N GLN A 142 -33.39 4.27 -14.77
CA GLN A 142 -32.99 3.12 -13.99
C GLN A 142 -33.67 1.86 -14.55
N ALA A 143 -32.88 0.88 -14.95
CA ALA A 143 -33.40 -0.42 -15.39
C ALA A 143 -34.12 -1.11 -14.22
N THR A 144 -35.45 -1.14 -14.27
CA THR A 144 -36.28 -1.92 -13.35
C THR A 144 -36.49 -3.32 -13.94
N ILE A 145 -36.75 -4.30 -13.06
CA ILE A 145 -37.05 -5.67 -13.51
C ILE A 145 -38.27 -5.65 -14.43
N ASP A 146 -39.31 -4.88 -14.10
CA ASP A 146 -40.52 -4.78 -14.92
C ASP A 146 -40.22 -4.23 -16.33
N ALA A 147 -39.43 -3.14 -16.42
CA ALA A 147 -39.04 -2.58 -17.73
C ALA A 147 -38.21 -3.55 -18.57
N LEU A 148 -37.38 -4.38 -17.93
CA LEU A 148 -36.63 -5.43 -18.62
C LEU A 148 -37.54 -6.56 -19.10
N MET A 149 -38.54 -6.94 -18.31
CA MET A 149 -39.49 -8.00 -18.67
C MET A 149 -40.40 -7.56 -19.84
N ASP A 150 -40.83 -6.29 -19.84
CA ASP A 150 -41.65 -5.72 -20.92
C ASP A 150 -40.95 -5.70 -22.28
N GLN A 151 -39.60 -5.69 -22.30
CA GLN A 151 -38.83 -5.74 -23.55
C GLN A 151 -38.90 -7.10 -24.26
N TYR A 152 -39.24 -8.17 -23.54
CA TYR A 152 -39.30 -9.54 -24.07
C TYR A 152 -40.73 -10.12 -24.12
N ALA A 153 -41.74 -9.33 -23.77
CA ALA A 153 -43.16 -9.68 -23.86
C ALA A 153 -43.74 -9.38 -25.26
#